data_AF-A0A8J2JD71-F1
#
_entry.id   AF-A0A8J2JD71-F1
#
_cell.length_a   1.000
_cell.length_b   1.000
_cell.length_c   1.000
_cell.angle_alpha   90.00
_cell.angle_beta   90.00
_cell.angle_gamma   90.00
#
_symmetry.space_group_name_H-M   'P 1'
#
loop_
_entity.id
_entity.type
_entity.pdbx_description
1 polymer ?
#
loop_
_entity_poly.entity_id
_entity_poly.type
_entity_poly.pdbx_seq_one_letter_code
_entity_poly.pdbx_strand_id
1 'polypeptide(L)'
;MTQRSSSSLRSLITTTENALSSIESLGFSTRGWDPIIVRVVTRKLDQTTNLRFHQSLPDKNSPSSKTLFDFLNKEVMNLATATEPTP
;
A
#
# COMPACT_ATOMS: atom_id res chain seq x y z
N MET A 1 -10.55 -1.26 -11.54
CA MET A 1 -10.49 0.10 -10.95
C MET A 1 -9.12 0.24 -10.32
N THR A 2 -8.35 1.22 -10.78
CA THR A 2 -6.92 1.35 -10.47
C THR A 2 -6.72 2.70 -9.77
N GLN A 3 -6.11 2.69 -8.60
CA GLN A 3 -6.13 3.86 -7.71
C GLN A 3 -4.98 4.82 -7.99
N ARG A 4 -5.30 6.11 -8.16
CA ARG A 4 -4.31 7.18 -8.47
C ARG A 4 -4.35 8.37 -7.53
N SER A 5 -5.45 8.58 -6.79
CA SER A 5 -5.58 9.72 -5.88
C SER A 5 -5.10 9.39 -4.47
N SER A 6 -4.62 10.40 -3.74
CA SER A 6 -4.25 10.30 -2.32
C SER A 6 -5.37 9.67 -1.48
N SER A 7 -6.61 10.09 -1.70
CA SER A 7 -7.80 9.56 -1.03
C SER A 7 -8.06 8.08 -1.32
N SER A 8 -7.86 7.67 -2.57
CA SER A 8 -8.05 6.27 -2.98
C SER A 8 -7.01 5.37 -2.32
N LEU A 9 -5.73 5.74 -2.40
CA LEU A 9 -4.63 4.99 -1.78
C LEU A 9 -4.78 4.91 -0.27
N ARG A 10 -5.18 6.02 0.39
CA ARG A 10 -5.48 6.03 1.84
C ARG A 10 -6.58 5.02 2.18
N SER A 11 -7.67 5.02 1.40
CA SER A 11 -8.76 4.05 1.59
C SER A 11 -8.27 2.62 1.42
N LEU A 12 -7.42 2.33 0.43
CA LEU A 12 -6.87 0.99 0.23
C LEU A 12 -6.00 0.53 1.41
N ILE A 13 -5.13 1.40 1.93
CA ILE A 13 -4.32 1.11 3.12
C ILE A 13 -5.25 0.79 4.30
N THR A 14 -6.14 1.72 4.66
CA THR A 14 -7.03 1.58 5.81
C THR A 14 -7.96 0.37 5.70
N THR A 15 -8.54 0.10 4.52
CA THR A 15 -9.38 -1.09 4.33
C THR A 15 -8.56 -2.37 4.48
N THR A 16 -7.31 -2.40 4.02
CA THR A 16 -6.46 -3.59 4.15
C THR A 16 -6.06 -3.82 5.61
N GLU A 17 -5.64 -2.77 6.33
CA GLU A 17 -5.31 -2.85 7.76
C GLU A 17 -6.52 -3.29 8.59
N ASN A 18 -7.69 -2.71 8.35
CA ASN A 18 -8.93 -3.09 9.04
C ASN A 18 -9.32 -4.55 8.77
N ALA A 19 -9.13 -5.03 7.54
CA ALA A 19 -9.40 -6.42 7.20
C ALA A 19 -8.45 -7.38 7.95
N LEU A 20 -7.15 -7.06 8.01
CA LEU A 20 -6.18 -7.86 8.75
C LEU A 20 -6.51 -7.90 10.24
N SER A 21 -6.77 -6.74 10.85
CA SER A 21 -7.17 -6.66 12.26
C SER A 21 -8.46 -7.42 12.56
N SER A 22 -9.42 -7.41 11.64
CA SER A 22 -10.67 -8.17 11.78
C SER A 22 -10.45 -9.68 11.67
N ILE A 23 -9.50 -10.12 10.84
CA ILE A 23 -9.14 -11.54 10.74
C ILE A 23 -8.45 -12.00 12.02
N GLU A 24 -7.57 -11.17 12.60
CA GLU A 24 -6.92 -11.45 13.87
C GLU A 24 -7.89 -11.52 15.04
N SER A 25 -8.90 -10.63 15.08
CA SER A 25 -9.92 -10.66 16.13
C SER A 25 -10.82 -11.90 16.07
N LEU A 26 -10.93 -12.54 14.91
CA LEU A 26 -11.60 -13.85 14.73
C LEU A 26 -10.73 -15.04 15.17
N GLY A 27 -9.51 -14.79 15.66
CA GLY A 27 -8.59 -15.82 16.16
C GLY A 27 -7.64 -16.40 15.11
N PHE A 28 -7.61 -15.88 13.89
CA PHE A 28 -6.68 -16.32 12.84
C PHE A 28 -5.41 -15.48 12.85
N SER A 29 -4.25 -16.12 12.89
CA SER A 29 -2.98 -15.38 12.77
C SER A 29 -2.74 -14.94 11.32
N THR A 30 -2.49 -13.64 11.12
CA THR A 30 -2.07 -13.09 9.82
C THR A 30 -0.55 -13.14 9.60
N ARG A 31 0.19 -13.75 10.54
CA ARG A 31 1.65 -13.83 10.48
C ARG A 31 2.10 -14.60 9.23
N GLY A 32 3.00 -14.02 8.46
CA GLY A 32 3.52 -14.62 7.23
C GLY A 32 2.64 -14.43 5.99
N TRP A 33 1.54 -13.67 6.08
CA TRP A 33 0.70 -13.35 4.93
C TRP A 33 1.31 -12.27 4.02
N ASP A 34 2.49 -11.74 4.36
CA ASP A 34 3.17 -10.67 3.62
C ASP A 34 3.17 -10.86 2.10
N PRO A 35 3.53 -12.03 1.53
CA PRO A 35 3.55 -12.20 0.07
C PRO A 35 2.16 -12.07 -0.55
N ILE A 36 1.13 -12.57 0.14
CA ILE A 36 -0.27 -12.51 -0.31
C ILE A 36 -0.77 -11.08 -0.23
N ILE A 37 -0.53 -10.39 0.90
CA ILE A 37 -0.93 -8.99 1.12
C ILE A 37 -0.28 -8.12 0.04
N VAL A 38 1.03 -8.26 -0.18
CA VAL A 38 1.74 -7.51 -1.20
C VAL A 38 1.16 -7.77 -2.58
N ARG A 39 0.91 -9.03 -2.94
CA ARG A 39 0.34 -9.36 -4.25
C ARG A 39 -1.07 -8.80 -4.46
N VAL A 40 -1.93 -8.87 -3.44
CA VAL A 40 -3.32 -8.40 -3.51
C VAL A 40 -3.38 -6.87 -3.60
N VAL A 41 -2.60 -6.17 -2.77
CA VAL A 41 -2.58 -4.71 -2.74
C VAL A 41 -1.96 -4.16 -4.03
N THR A 42 -0.83 -4.70 -4.50
CA THR A 42 -0.18 -4.25 -5.75
C THR A 42 -1.05 -4.43 -6.99
N ARG A 43 -1.96 -5.42 -7.03
CA ARG A 43 -2.95 -5.56 -8.12
C ARG A 43 -3.98 -4.42 -8.17
N LYS A 44 -4.18 -3.69 -7.07
CA LYS A 44 -5.14 -2.57 -6.98
C LYS A 44 -4.49 -1.21 -7.26
N LEU A 45 -3.16 -1.15 -7.26
CA LEU A 45 -2.38 0.04 -7.60
C LEU A 45 -2.39 0.28 -9.11
N ASP A 46 -2.33 1.54 -9.51
CA ASP A 46 -2.09 1.88 -10.91
C ASP A 46 -0.68 1.49 -11.37
N GLN A 47 -0.51 1.35 -12.68
CA GLN A 47 0.74 0.87 -13.27
C GLN A 47 1.93 1.74 -12.85
N THR A 48 1.75 3.07 -12.76
CA THR A 48 2.83 3.99 -12.37
C THR A 48 3.22 3.79 -10.91
N THR A 49 2.25 3.76 -10.00
CA THR A 49 2.52 3.54 -8.57
C THR A 49 3.14 2.17 -8.33
N ASN A 50 2.68 1.14 -9.04
CA ASN A 50 3.21 -0.21 -8.92
C ASN A 50 4.67 -0.30 -9.41
N LEU A 51 5.00 0.32 -10.55
CA LEU A 51 6.38 0.41 -11.04
C LEU A 51 7.30 1.14 -10.05
N ARG A 52 6.84 2.26 -9.48
CA ARG A 52 7.59 3.00 -8.45
C ARG A 52 7.83 2.17 -7.20
N PHE A 53 6.82 1.40 -6.77
CA PHE A 53 6.99 0.48 -5.64
C PHE A 53 8.12 -0.52 -5.93
N HIS A 54 8.09 -1.18 -7.09
CA HIS A 54 9.13 -2.13 -7.47
C HIS A 54 10.53 -1.50 -7.56
N GLN A 55 10.64 -0.27 -8.05
CA GLN A 55 11.91 0.49 -8.09
C GLN A 55 12.39 0.92 -6.70
N SER A 56 11.49 1.05 -5.74
CA SER A 56 11.84 1.42 -4.36
C SER A 56 12.40 0.26 -3.54
N LEU A 57 12.25 -0.98 -4.02
CA LEU A 57 12.73 -2.17 -3.32
C LEU A 57 14.23 -2.39 -3.56
N PRO A 58 15.00 -2.75 -2.53
CA PRO A 58 16.39 -3.18 -2.71
C PRO A 58 16.44 -4.53 -3.44
N ASP A 59 17.40 -4.71 -4.36
CA ASP A 59 17.56 -5.82 -5.33
C ASP A 59 17.49 -7.26 -4.78
N LYS A 60 17.42 -7.47 -3.45
CA LYS A 60 17.50 -8.80 -2.82
C LYS A 60 16.42 -9.12 -1.77
N ASN A 61 15.48 -8.22 -1.47
CA ASN A 61 14.53 -8.47 -0.38
C ASN A 61 13.11 -8.75 -0.89
N SER A 62 12.53 -9.85 -0.40
CA SER A 62 11.09 -10.08 -0.51
C SER A 62 10.36 -8.92 0.19
N PRO A 63 9.50 -8.16 -0.50
CA PRO A 63 8.79 -7.06 0.11
C PRO A 63 7.88 -7.57 1.23
N SER A 64 7.95 -6.91 2.39
CA SER A 64 6.99 -7.13 3.48
C SER A 64 5.75 -6.26 3.29
N SER A 65 4.64 -6.64 3.93
CA SER A 65 3.43 -5.79 3.98
C SER A 65 3.76 -4.42 4.59
N LYS A 66 4.61 -4.38 5.61
CA LYS A 66 5.10 -3.13 6.22
C LYS A 66 5.80 -2.24 5.20
N THR A 67 6.76 -2.77 4.44
CA THR A 67 7.48 -1.99 3.42
C THR A 67 6.53 -1.43 2.37
N LEU A 68 5.51 -2.20 1.99
CA LEU A 68 4.47 -1.73 1.08
C LEU A 68 3.63 -0.60 1.68
N PHE A 69 3.12 -0.75 2.91
CA PHE A 69 2.31 0.30 3.55
C PHE A 69 3.13 1.57 3.80
N ASP A 70 4.40 1.46 4.18
CA ASP A 70 5.30 2.61 4.33
C ASP A 70 5.48 3.36 3.00
N PHE A 71 5.67 2.62 1.90
CA PHE A 71 5.74 3.21 0.56
C PHE A 71 4.43 3.91 0.17
N LEU A 72 3.29 3.24 0.35
CA LEU A 72 1.99 3.80 -0.04
C LEU A 72 1.63 5.04 0.78
N ASN A 73 1.98 5.07 2.06
CA ASN A 73 1.80 6.26 2.89
C ASN A 73 2.65 7.45 2.39
N LYS A 74 3.88 7.21 1.94
CA LYS A 74 4.71 8.25 1.31
C LYS A 74 4.07 8.77 0.01
N GLU A 75 3.58 7.88 -0.85
CA GLU A 75 2.90 8.29 -2.09
C GLU A 75 1.61 9.09 -1.80
N VAL A 76 0.85 8.74 -0.76
CA VAL A 76 -0.31 9.53 -0.32
C VAL A 76 0.10 10.96 0.03
N MET A 77 1.20 11.14 0.77
CA MET A 77 1.70 12.47 1.15
C MET A 77 2.20 13.25 -0.06
N ASN A 78 2.96 12.62 -0.95
CA ASN A 78 3.46 13.23 -2.18
C ASN A 78 2.32 13.73 -3.09
N LEU A 79 1.25 12.93 -3.20
CA LEU A 79 0.08 13.29 -3.99
C LEU A 79 -0.78 14.37 -3.32
N ALA A 80 -0.74 14.49 -2.00
CA ALA A 80 -1.46 15.54 -1.27
C ALA A 80 -0.76 16.92 -1.40
N THR A 81 0.58 16.95 -1.32
CA THR A 81 1.37 18.18 -1.46
C THR A 81 1.43 18.69 -2.90
N ALA A 82 1.37 17.80 -3.89
CA ALA A 82 1.33 18.18 -5.31
C ALA A 82 0.02 18.91 -5.72
N THR A 83 -1.01 18.89 -4.88
CA THR A 83 -2.30 19.57 -5.12
C THR A 83 -2.43 20.95 -4.44
N GLU A 84 -1.43 21.42 -3.68
CA GLU A 84 -1.44 22.79 -3.16
C GLU A 84 -0.94 23.78 -4.22
N PRO A 85 -1.77 24.73 -4.69
CA PRO A 85 -1.29 25.83 -5.50
C PRO A 85 -0.47 26.76 -4.61
N THR A 86 0.78 26.99 -5.00
CA THR A 86 1.67 27.96 -4.36
C THR A 86 1.05 29.37 -4.48
N PRO A 87 1.02 30.18 -3.40
CA PRO A 87 0.43 31.52 -3.41
C PRO A 87 1.20 32.50 -4.29
#